data_AF-A0AAE3ABX0-F1
#
_entry.id   AF-A0AAE3ABX0-F1
#
_cell.length_a   1.000
_cell.length_b   1.000
_cell.length_c   1.000
_cell.angle_alpha   90.00
_cell.angle_beta   90.00
_cell.angle_gamma   90.00
#
_symmetry.space_group_name_H-M   'P 1'
#
loop_
_entity.id
_entity.type
_entity.pdbx_description
1 polymer ?
#
loop_
_entity_poly.entity_id
_entity_poly.type
_entity_poly.pdbx_seq_one_letter_code
_entity_poly.pdbx_strand_id
1 'polypeptide(L)'
;MSSEIFYAKAFLRVGDRFIPVVNHGSSNCYDFDSRGREIPERHWSVLSYPFRGRLAFTAAEIKQIAAAFEEANTENRGGTCKSRNRAFEVGEFGRWILAGLKSAHTVEEYRAYGNSVVVIDYERNWSKASIASTAELSALLDQRESDHIGIGFADDRNIFYPKISRKKQPFDFGTLDRYYVLQSEQGFFVKRSSRRVWATLIAQAECVKKFRTEAKAQKYLTANHAFFSACKCAFTVKCVESKEAAK
;
A
#
# COMPACT_ATOMS: atom_id res chain seq x y z
N MET A 1 18.63 7.24 21.16
CA MET A 1 17.59 8.18 20.71
C MET A 1 16.37 7.38 20.31
N SER A 2 15.17 7.78 20.74
CA SER A 2 13.92 7.23 20.24
C SER A 2 13.57 7.89 18.90
N SER A 3 12.83 7.16 18.07
CA SER A 3 12.26 7.69 16.83
C SER A 3 10.77 7.36 16.80
N GLU A 4 9.97 8.28 16.27
CA GLU A 4 8.55 8.08 16.04
C GLU A 4 8.35 7.28 14.76
N ILE A 5 7.60 6.18 14.82
CA ILE A 5 7.36 5.31 13.67
C ILE A 5 5.90 5.44 13.23
N PHE A 6 5.66 5.84 11.98
CA PHE A 6 4.34 5.90 11.35
C PHE A 6 4.05 4.63 10.57
N TYR A 7 3.25 3.73 11.16
CA TYR A 7 2.94 2.41 10.61
C TYR A 7 1.83 2.45 9.55
N ALA A 8 0.82 3.28 9.76
CA ALA A 8 -0.33 3.38 8.88
C ALA A 8 -0.94 4.79 8.89
N LYS A 9 -1.71 5.08 7.85
CA LYS A 9 -2.63 6.23 7.80
C LYS A 9 -3.99 5.74 7.36
N ALA A 10 -5.04 6.41 7.82
CA ALA A 10 -6.41 6.16 7.48
C ALA A 10 -7.20 7.47 7.60
N PHE A 11 -7.48 8.10 6.46
CA PHE A 11 -8.14 9.40 6.46
C PHE A 11 -9.65 9.19 6.43
N LEU A 12 -10.37 9.88 7.30
CA LEU A 12 -11.83 9.93 7.26
C LEU A 12 -12.28 11.13 6.43
N ARG A 13 -13.30 10.93 5.59
CA ARG A 13 -13.96 11.99 4.82
C ARG A 13 -15.30 12.33 5.48
N VAL A 14 -15.46 13.60 5.84
CA VAL A 14 -16.66 14.14 6.49
C VAL A 14 -17.07 15.41 5.74
N GLY A 15 -18.03 15.27 4.83
CA GLY A 15 -18.40 16.35 3.91
C GLY A 15 -17.22 16.75 3.00
N ASP A 16 -16.85 18.02 3.05
CA ASP A 16 -15.70 18.64 2.37
C ASP A 16 -14.41 18.65 3.22
N ARG A 17 -14.50 18.16 4.47
CA ARG A 17 -13.39 18.08 5.43
C ARG A 17 -12.85 16.65 5.55
N PHE A 18 -11.63 16.57 6.07
CA PHE A 18 -10.85 15.34 6.23
C PHE A 18 -10.27 15.26 7.65
N ILE A 19 -10.21 14.05 8.20
CA ILE A 19 -9.57 13.76 9.49
C ILE A 19 -8.37 12.85 9.22
N PRO A 20 -7.14 13.36 9.30
CA PRO A 20 -5.93 12.62 8.96
C PRO A 20 -5.48 11.73 10.13
N VAL A 21 -6.14 10.57 10.31
CA VAL A 21 -5.78 9.63 11.38
C VAL A 21 -4.56 8.80 10.97
N VAL A 22 -3.61 8.63 11.89
CA VAL A 22 -2.38 7.86 11.69
C VAL A 22 -2.14 6.89 12.85
N ASN A 23 -1.58 5.73 12.53
CA ASN A 23 -1.10 4.78 13.52
C ASN A 23 0.39 4.97 13.68
N HIS A 24 0.82 5.30 14.88
CA HIS A 24 2.22 5.58 15.17
C HIS A 24 2.59 5.15 16.58
N GLY A 25 3.89 5.14 16.85
CA GLY A 25 4.44 4.85 18.16
C GLY A 25 5.95 4.99 18.19
N SER A 26 6.49 5.16 19.39
CA SER A 26 7.93 5.27 19.65
C SER A 26 8.64 3.95 19.38
N SER A 27 9.83 4.01 18.78
CA SER A 27 10.71 2.86 18.55
C SER A 27 11.16 2.14 19.82
N ASN A 28 10.98 2.78 20.98
CA ASN A 28 11.47 2.32 22.27
C ASN A 28 10.36 1.90 23.24
N CYS A 29 9.09 2.04 22.82
CA CYS A 29 7.93 1.71 23.64
C CYS A 29 7.31 0.40 23.16
N TYR A 30 6.97 -0.47 24.11
CA TYR A 30 6.46 -1.80 23.85
C TYR A 30 5.32 -2.15 24.80
N ASP A 31 4.35 -2.88 24.25
CA ASP A 31 3.28 -3.56 24.95
C ASP A 31 3.56 -5.06 25.01
N PHE A 32 2.70 -5.80 25.72
CA PHE A 32 2.70 -7.26 25.71
C PHE A 32 1.45 -7.77 24.98
N ASP A 33 1.64 -8.73 24.08
CA ASP A 33 0.51 -9.46 23.51
C ASP A 33 -0.16 -10.37 24.54
N SER A 34 -1.33 -10.91 24.21
CA SER A 34 -2.07 -11.87 25.07
C SER A 34 -1.27 -13.13 25.46
N ARG A 35 -0.11 -13.37 24.83
CA ARG A 35 0.80 -14.49 25.12
C ARG A 35 2.05 -14.03 25.88
N GLY A 36 2.09 -12.78 26.34
CA GLY A 36 3.21 -12.19 27.06
C GLY A 36 4.42 -11.85 26.19
N ARG A 37 4.28 -11.82 24.86
CA ARG A 37 5.38 -11.41 23.98
C ARG A 37 5.43 -9.90 23.86
N GLU A 38 6.63 -9.35 23.97
CA GLU A 38 6.87 -7.94 23.74
C GLU A 38 6.59 -7.58 22.27
N ILE A 39 5.77 -6.55 22.08
CA ILE A 39 5.36 -6.06 20.76
C ILE A 39 5.45 -4.52 20.78
N PRO A 40 5.77 -3.84 19.65
CA PRO A 40 5.84 -2.38 19.67
C PRO A 40 4.50 -1.76 20.05
N GLU A 41 4.53 -0.78 20.95
CA GLU A 41 3.37 0.03 21.32
C GLU A 41 2.98 0.90 20.13
N ARG A 42 1.68 0.97 19.84
CA ARG A 42 1.13 1.78 18.75
C ARG A 42 -0.26 2.26 19.13
N HIS A 43 -0.59 3.48 18.73
CA HIS A 43 -1.92 4.04 18.90
C HIS A 43 -2.33 4.85 17.67
N TRP A 44 -3.62 5.13 17.58
CA TRP A 44 -4.17 6.04 16.58
C TRP A 44 -4.25 7.46 17.13
N SER A 45 -3.86 8.44 16.32
CA SER A 45 -4.06 9.86 16.62
C SER A 45 -4.34 10.66 15.34
N VAL A 46 -4.88 11.86 15.49
CA VAL A 46 -5.12 12.79 14.38
C VAL A 46 -3.90 13.67 14.17
N LEU A 47 -3.39 13.75 12.94
CA LEU A 47 -2.37 14.72 12.56
C LEU A 47 -2.97 16.13 12.52
N SER A 48 -2.85 16.86 13.62
CA SER A 48 -3.43 18.19 13.75
C SER A 48 -2.42 19.33 13.65
N TYR A 49 -1.12 19.11 13.86
CA TYR A 49 -0.11 20.18 13.80
C TYR A 49 -0.01 20.78 12.38
N PRO A 50 -0.06 22.12 12.21
CA PRO A 50 0.05 23.17 13.24
C PRO A 50 -1.25 23.59 13.95
N PHE A 51 -2.39 23.11 13.48
CA PHE A 51 -3.73 23.43 13.96
C PHE A 51 -4.13 22.65 15.23
N ARG A 52 -3.52 22.99 16.37
CA ARG A 52 -3.78 22.32 17.67
C ARG A 52 -5.27 22.36 18.04
N GLY A 53 -5.75 21.28 18.66
CA GLY A 53 -7.14 21.16 19.15
C GLY A 53 -8.19 20.91 18.07
N ARG A 54 -7.80 20.90 16.79
CA ARG A 54 -8.70 20.64 15.67
C ARG A 54 -8.55 19.20 15.19
N LEU A 55 -9.65 18.63 14.71
CA LEU A 55 -9.70 17.25 14.22
C LEU A 55 -10.02 17.15 12.73
N ALA A 56 -10.80 18.09 12.18
CA ALA A 56 -11.23 18.09 10.80
C ALA A 56 -10.70 19.29 10.01
N PHE A 57 -10.23 19.03 8.80
CA PHE A 57 -9.46 19.98 7.99
C PHE A 57 -9.88 19.95 6.52
N THR A 58 -9.83 21.10 5.87
CA THR A 58 -9.96 21.19 4.42
C THR A 58 -8.74 20.59 3.72
N ALA A 59 -8.86 20.25 2.43
CA ALA A 59 -7.71 19.77 1.65
C ALA A 59 -6.55 20.77 1.58
N ALA A 60 -6.83 22.08 1.68
CA ALA A 60 -5.80 23.13 1.74
C ALA A 60 -5.04 23.09 3.08
N GLU A 61 -5.74 22.91 4.19
CA GLU A 61 -5.15 22.78 5.52
C GLU A 61 -4.34 21.49 5.67
N ILE A 62 -4.80 20.37 5.09
CA ILE A 62 -4.02 19.13 5.04
C ILE A 62 -2.68 19.32 4.31
N LYS A 63 -2.61 20.20 3.29
CA LYS A 63 -1.33 20.54 2.66
C LYS A 63 -0.40 21.29 3.60
N GLN A 64 -0.94 22.17 4.44
CA GLN A 64 -0.16 22.87 5.47
C GLN A 64 0.35 21.90 6.55
N ILE A 65 -0.52 20.98 7.01
CA ILE A 65 -0.13 19.90 7.92
C ILE A 65 1.00 19.07 7.31
N ALA A 66 0.85 18.63 6.05
CA ALA A 66 1.87 17.83 5.37
C ALA A 66 3.21 18.57 5.24
N ALA A 67 3.20 19.88 4.99
CA ALA A 67 4.42 20.70 4.92
C ALA A 67 5.10 20.81 6.29
N ALA A 68 4.33 21.10 7.35
CA ALA A 68 4.84 21.26 8.70
C ALA A 68 5.48 19.96 9.24
N PHE A 69 4.86 18.81 8.98
CA PHE A 69 5.42 17.51 9.35
C PHE A 69 6.67 17.13 8.52
N GLU A 70 6.75 17.54 7.26
CA GLU A 70 7.95 17.33 6.43
C GLU A 70 9.13 18.20 6.90
N GLU A 71 8.86 19.45 7.25
CA GLU A 71 9.86 20.36 7.84
C GLU A 71 10.40 19.77 9.15
N ALA A 72 9.50 19.39 10.07
CA ALA A 72 9.88 18.75 11.33
C ALA A 72 10.67 17.44 11.12
N ASN A 73 10.32 16.63 10.11
CA ASN A 73 11.09 15.42 9.76
C ASN A 73 12.51 15.75 9.29
N THR A 74 12.66 16.81 8.47
CA THR A 74 13.94 17.25 7.93
C THR A 74 14.86 17.80 9.04
N GLU A 75 14.30 18.56 9.98
CA GLU A 75 15.03 19.08 11.14
C GLU A 75 15.47 17.96 12.10
N ASN A 76 14.63 16.95 12.29
CA ASN A 76 14.82 15.90 13.30
C ASN A 76 15.76 14.74 12.87
N ARG A 77 16.68 14.95 11.90
CA ARG A 77 17.76 14.01 11.48
C ARG A 77 17.44 12.50 11.58
N GLY A 78 16.27 12.06 11.11
CA GLY A 78 15.87 10.64 11.11
C GLY A 78 15.04 10.18 12.33
N GLY A 79 14.55 11.10 13.15
CA GLY A 79 13.62 10.83 14.25
C GLY A 79 12.21 10.42 13.82
N THR A 80 11.85 10.55 12.54
CA THR A 80 10.56 10.10 11.99
C THR A 80 10.76 9.00 10.95
N CYS A 81 10.09 7.86 11.16
CA CYS A 81 10.36 6.62 10.46
C CYS A 81 9.09 5.99 9.89
N LYS A 82 9.22 5.31 8.74
CA LYS A 82 8.16 4.47 8.13
C LYS A 82 8.06 3.09 8.77
N SER A 83 9.18 2.66 9.33
CA SER A 83 9.33 1.39 10.00
C SER A 83 10.54 1.48 10.92
N ARG A 84 10.73 0.49 11.80
CA ARG A 84 11.90 0.39 12.67
C ARG A 84 13.25 0.54 11.94
N ASN A 85 13.30 0.14 10.67
CA ASN A 85 14.55 0.06 9.92
C ASN A 85 14.65 1.09 8.78
N ARG A 86 13.67 1.98 8.62
CA ARG A 86 13.64 2.92 7.49
C ARG A 86 13.03 4.26 7.89
N ALA A 87 13.87 5.29 7.88
CA ALA A 87 13.46 6.69 7.98
C ALA A 87 12.68 7.14 6.73
N PHE A 88 11.90 8.22 6.85
CA PHE A 88 11.37 8.90 5.67
C PHE A 88 12.49 9.65 4.95
N GLU A 89 12.57 9.51 3.63
CA GLU A 89 13.43 10.35 2.79
C GLU A 89 12.86 11.77 2.67
N VAL A 90 13.70 12.74 2.26
CA VAL A 90 13.27 14.14 2.09
C VAL A 90 12.11 14.24 1.08
N GLY A 91 11.04 14.89 1.50
CA GLY A 91 9.77 15.03 0.80
C GLY A 91 8.89 13.78 0.81
N GLU A 92 9.36 12.65 1.34
CA GLU A 92 8.61 11.39 1.36
C GLU A 92 7.47 11.42 2.37
N PHE A 93 7.63 12.11 3.50
CA PHE A 93 6.65 12.13 4.56
C PHE A 93 5.44 13.00 4.20
N GLY A 94 5.68 14.23 3.74
CA GLY A 94 4.65 15.11 3.22
C GLY A 94 3.87 14.47 2.07
N ARG A 95 4.56 13.84 1.10
CA ARG A 95 3.89 13.07 0.03
C ARG A 95 3.05 11.92 0.58
N TRP A 96 3.53 11.23 1.62
CA TRP A 96 2.80 10.14 2.25
C TRP A 96 1.53 10.62 2.96
N ILE A 97 1.56 11.77 3.64
CA ILE A 97 0.38 12.42 4.25
C ILE A 97 -0.62 12.82 3.15
N LEU A 98 -0.16 13.52 2.11
CA LEU A 98 -1.02 13.96 1.00
C LEU A 98 -1.67 12.82 0.24
N ALA A 99 -1.00 11.66 0.13
CA ALA A 99 -1.59 10.47 -0.46
C ALA A 99 -2.83 9.99 0.31
N GLY A 100 -2.94 10.32 1.61
CA GLY A 100 -4.11 10.03 2.44
C GLY A 100 -5.40 10.69 1.93
N LEU A 101 -5.32 11.89 1.33
CA LEU A 101 -6.48 12.56 0.73
C LEU A 101 -7.11 11.73 -0.40
N LYS A 102 -6.30 11.01 -1.17
CA LYS A 102 -6.77 10.19 -2.30
C LYS A 102 -7.40 8.87 -1.85
N SER A 103 -7.10 8.44 -0.63
CA SER A 103 -7.60 7.20 -0.02
C SER A 103 -8.47 7.50 1.19
N ALA A 104 -9.08 8.67 1.25
CA ALA A 104 -9.97 9.06 2.34
C ALA A 104 -11.32 8.36 2.15
N HIS A 105 -11.84 7.79 3.23
CA HIS A 105 -13.08 7.01 3.22
C HIS A 105 -14.07 7.53 4.25
N THR A 106 -15.36 7.29 4.03
CA THR A 106 -16.39 7.59 5.04
C THR A 106 -16.36 6.55 6.17
N VAL A 107 -17.08 6.82 7.26
CA VAL A 107 -17.22 5.86 8.37
C VAL A 107 -17.88 4.57 7.88
N GLU A 108 -18.91 4.69 7.04
CA GLU A 108 -19.64 3.55 6.47
C GLU A 108 -18.74 2.69 5.58
N GLU A 109 -17.88 3.32 4.76
CA GLU A 109 -16.93 2.61 3.91
C GLU A 109 -15.91 1.82 4.76
N TYR A 110 -15.32 2.45 5.78
CA TYR A 110 -14.42 1.74 6.71
C TYR A 110 -15.12 0.58 7.42
N ARG A 111 -16.39 0.75 7.82
CA ARG A 111 -17.22 -0.31 8.40
C ARG A 111 -17.48 -1.45 7.42
N ALA A 112 -17.76 -1.13 6.16
CA ALA A 112 -17.92 -2.13 5.11
C ALA A 112 -16.63 -2.94 4.87
N TYR A 113 -15.46 -2.36 5.15
CA TYR A 113 -14.17 -3.05 5.12
C TYR A 113 -13.88 -3.87 6.38
N GLY A 114 -14.75 -3.83 7.39
CA GLY A 114 -14.59 -4.52 8.67
C GLY A 114 -13.84 -3.72 9.74
N ASN A 115 -13.66 -2.40 9.57
CA ASN A 115 -13.06 -1.55 10.58
C ASN A 115 -14.13 -0.86 11.44
N SER A 116 -13.79 -0.55 12.69
CA SER A 116 -14.64 0.25 13.58
C SER A 116 -13.95 1.57 13.91
N VAL A 117 -14.55 2.68 13.48
CA VAL A 117 -14.11 4.03 13.86
C VAL A 117 -14.56 4.29 15.30
N VAL A 118 -13.66 4.86 16.11
CA VAL A 118 -13.93 5.18 17.51
C VAL A 118 -13.55 6.61 17.84
N VAL A 119 -14.30 7.21 18.76
CA VAL A 119 -13.95 8.44 19.46
C VAL A 119 -13.38 8.05 20.82
N ILE A 120 -12.26 8.67 21.18
CA ILE A 120 -11.54 8.46 22.43
C ILE A 120 -11.79 9.68 23.29
N ASP A 121 -12.57 9.55 24.36
CA ASP A 121 -12.81 10.63 25.31
C ASP A 121 -11.76 10.52 26.43
N TYR A 122 -10.83 11.47 26.48
CA TYR A 122 -9.75 11.50 27.47
C TYR A 122 -10.20 12.05 28.83
N GLU A 123 -11.32 12.77 28.91
CA GLU A 123 -11.81 13.36 30.16
C GLU A 123 -12.65 12.38 30.98
N ARG A 124 -13.39 11.49 30.30
CA ARG A 124 -14.28 10.51 30.95
C ARG A 124 -13.64 9.12 31.04
N ASN A 125 -12.63 8.97 31.90
CA ASN A 125 -11.99 7.69 32.23
C ASN A 125 -11.43 6.92 31.01
N TRP A 126 -10.96 7.62 29.98
CA TRP A 126 -10.38 7.03 28.77
C TRP A 126 -11.32 6.02 28.09
N SER A 127 -12.51 6.50 27.71
CA SER A 127 -13.52 5.65 27.05
C SER A 127 -13.39 5.67 25.53
N LYS A 128 -13.53 4.50 24.89
CA LYS A 128 -13.62 4.35 23.43
C LYS A 128 -15.08 4.10 23.04
N ALA A 129 -15.70 5.03 22.32
CA ALA A 129 -17.06 4.88 21.80
C ALA A 129 -17.02 4.65 20.28
N SER A 130 -17.71 3.63 19.78
CA SER A 130 -17.77 3.37 18.33
C SER A 130 -18.76 4.30 17.65
N ILE A 131 -18.37 4.82 16.48
CA ILE A 131 -19.21 5.67 15.64
C ILE A 131 -19.83 4.85 14.51
N ALA A 132 -21.13 5.00 14.32
CA ALA A 132 -21.92 4.26 13.34
C ALA A 132 -21.90 4.88 11.95
N SER A 133 -21.82 6.21 11.86
CA SER A 133 -21.93 6.93 10.60
C SER A 133 -21.09 8.20 10.53
N THR A 134 -20.82 8.68 9.32
CA THR A 134 -20.18 9.97 9.07
C THR A 134 -21.06 11.12 9.53
N ALA A 135 -22.39 10.98 9.48
CA ALA A 135 -23.32 11.98 9.99
C ALA A 135 -23.21 12.13 11.53
N GLU A 136 -23.16 11.01 12.24
CA GLU A 136 -22.92 10.99 13.69
C GLU A 136 -21.54 11.59 14.03
N LEU A 137 -20.50 11.24 13.27
CA LEU A 137 -19.17 11.82 13.45
C LEU A 137 -19.19 13.35 13.25
N SER A 138 -19.87 13.83 12.20
CA SER A 138 -20.00 15.27 11.94
C SER A 138 -20.72 15.98 13.07
N ALA A 139 -21.86 15.45 13.52
CA ALA A 139 -22.63 16.04 14.61
C ALA A 139 -21.82 16.08 15.92
N LEU A 140 -21.03 15.05 16.21
CA LEU A 140 -20.15 15.01 17.36
C LEU A 140 -19.06 16.10 17.28
N LEU A 141 -18.44 16.26 16.11
CA LEU A 141 -17.43 17.30 15.89
C LEU A 141 -18.00 18.72 16.05
N ASP A 142 -19.21 18.97 15.55
CA ASP A 142 -19.85 20.28 15.64
C ASP A 142 -20.29 20.59 17.09
N GLN A 143 -20.62 19.57 17.90
CA GLN A 143 -21.00 19.75 19.31
C GLN A 143 -19.82 19.91 20.27
N ARG A 144 -18.67 19.31 19.95
CA ARG A 144 -17.53 19.15 20.85
C ARG A 144 -16.25 19.80 20.32
N GLU A 145 -16.41 20.87 19.55
CA GLU A 145 -15.28 21.61 19.01
C GLU A 145 -14.43 22.16 20.17
N SER A 146 -13.18 21.68 20.30
CA SER A 146 -12.21 21.97 21.39
C SER A 146 -12.21 21.04 22.60
N ASP A 147 -13.05 19.99 22.67
CA ASP A 147 -12.92 18.97 23.72
C ASP A 147 -11.63 18.15 23.54
N HIS A 148 -11.06 17.64 24.65
CA HIS A 148 -9.98 16.65 24.62
C HIS A 148 -10.49 15.28 24.15
N ILE A 149 -10.91 15.20 22.88
CA ILE A 149 -11.32 13.98 22.21
C ILE A 149 -10.33 13.60 21.11
N GLY A 150 -10.07 12.30 20.99
CA GLY A 150 -9.30 11.69 19.91
C GLY A 150 -10.20 10.94 18.94
N ILE A 151 -9.71 10.71 17.72
CA ILE A 151 -10.36 9.84 16.75
C ILE A 151 -9.36 8.77 16.33
N GLY A 152 -9.84 7.53 16.28
CA GLY A 152 -9.03 6.37 15.95
C GLY A 152 -9.85 5.21 15.41
N PHE A 153 -9.24 4.03 15.44
CA PHE A 153 -9.91 2.76 15.13
C PHE A 153 -9.85 1.84 16.35
N ALA A 154 -10.82 0.93 16.47
CA ALA A 154 -10.90 0.01 17.60
C ALA A 154 -9.71 -0.98 17.65
N ASP A 155 -9.22 -1.43 16.50
CA ASP A 155 -7.97 -2.21 16.40
C ASP A 155 -6.79 -1.22 16.29
N ASP A 156 -5.98 -1.16 17.34
CA ASP A 156 -4.82 -0.26 17.42
C ASP A 156 -3.63 -0.69 16.53
N ARG A 157 -3.76 -1.79 15.77
CA ARG A 157 -2.65 -2.38 15.00
C ARG A 157 -2.94 -2.52 13.52
N ASN A 158 -4.16 -2.93 13.17
CA ASN A 158 -4.51 -3.22 11.78
C ASN A 158 -5.62 -2.32 11.28
N ILE A 159 -5.48 -1.94 10.01
CA ILE A 159 -6.53 -1.30 9.23
C ILE A 159 -6.77 -2.15 8.00
N PHE A 160 -8.04 -2.50 7.77
CA PHE A 160 -8.47 -3.30 6.64
C PHE A 160 -8.85 -2.38 5.48
N TYR A 161 -8.25 -2.62 4.32
CA TYR A 161 -8.66 -2.04 3.06
C TYR A 161 -9.20 -3.14 2.15
N PRO A 162 -10.16 -2.84 1.27
CA PRO A 162 -10.65 -3.82 0.32
C PRO A 162 -9.47 -4.26 -0.56
N LYS A 163 -9.30 -5.58 -0.71
CA LYS A 163 -8.29 -6.11 -1.64
C LYS A 163 -8.74 -5.72 -3.05
N ILE A 164 -8.17 -4.65 -3.60
CA ILE A 164 -8.37 -4.29 -5.01
C ILE A 164 -7.63 -5.34 -5.84
N SER A 165 -8.30 -6.47 -6.09
CA SER A 165 -7.82 -7.46 -7.04
C SER A 165 -8.06 -6.90 -8.42
N ARG A 166 -7.08 -6.15 -8.94
CA ARG A 166 -6.96 -5.98 -10.39
C ARG A 166 -6.57 -7.34 -10.96
N LYS A 167 -7.55 -8.23 -11.14
CA LYS A 167 -7.40 -9.38 -12.03
C LYS A 167 -7.14 -8.80 -13.41
N LYS A 168 -5.88 -8.57 -13.76
CA LYS A 168 -5.49 -8.30 -15.14
C LYS A 168 -5.97 -9.50 -15.92
N GLN A 169 -6.98 -9.33 -16.78
CA GLN A 169 -7.34 -10.38 -17.71
C GLN A 169 -6.08 -10.75 -18.51
N PRO A 170 -5.73 -12.04 -18.60
CA PRO A 170 -4.64 -12.47 -19.47
C PRO A 170 -4.88 -11.93 -20.88
N PHE A 171 -3.84 -11.42 -21.50
CA PHE A 171 -3.95 -10.97 -22.88
C PHE A 171 -4.11 -12.18 -23.80
N ASP A 172 -5.11 -12.16 -24.66
CA ASP A 172 -5.34 -13.21 -25.63
C ASP A 172 -4.38 -13.06 -26.83
N PHE A 173 -3.44 -14.01 -26.94
CA PHE A 173 -2.46 -14.04 -28.03
C PHE A 173 -3.04 -14.58 -29.35
N GLY A 174 -4.24 -15.17 -29.35
CA GLY A 174 -4.94 -15.57 -30.58
C GLY A 174 -5.30 -14.37 -31.46
N THR A 175 -5.52 -13.20 -30.85
CA THR A 175 -5.84 -11.95 -31.55
C THR A 175 -4.68 -11.35 -32.37
N LEU A 176 -3.46 -11.89 -32.27
CA LEU A 176 -2.30 -11.40 -33.00
C LEU A 176 -1.98 -12.32 -34.17
N ASP A 177 -1.69 -11.77 -35.35
CA ASP A 177 -1.21 -12.54 -36.51
C ASP A 177 0.12 -13.27 -36.22
N ARG A 178 0.92 -12.70 -35.31
CA ARG A 178 2.19 -13.27 -34.87
C ARG A 178 2.52 -12.89 -33.44
N TYR A 179 3.26 -13.76 -32.77
CA TYR A 179 3.82 -13.52 -31.46
C TYR A 179 5.23 -14.12 -31.37
N TYR A 180 5.92 -13.83 -30.27
CA TYR A 180 7.29 -14.27 -30.07
C TYR A 180 7.39 -15.20 -28.86
N VAL A 181 8.24 -16.21 -28.96
CA VAL A 181 8.54 -17.19 -27.90
C VAL A 181 10.05 -17.35 -27.78
N LEU A 182 10.51 -17.99 -26.70
CA LEU A 182 11.92 -18.35 -26.56
C LEU A 182 12.10 -19.84 -26.87
N GLN A 183 13.02 -20.16 -27.78
CA GLN A 183 13.34 -21.53 -28.18
C GLN A 183 14.77 -21.87 -27.76
N SER A 184 14.97 -23.07 -27.22
CA SER A 184 16.29 -23.70 -27.03
C SER A 184 16.28 -25.11 -27.61
N GLU A 185 17.40 -25.82 -27.51
CA GLU A 185 17.49 -27.25 -27.82
C GLU A 185 16.52 -28.10 -26.99
N GLN A 186 16.17 -27.65 -25.78
CA GLN A 186 15.24 -28.34 -24.88
C GLN A 186 13.76 -28.03 -25.19
N GLY A 187 13.50 -27.13 -26.15
CA GLY A 187 12.16 -26.72 -26.58
C GLY A 187 11.82 -25.26 -26.26
N PHE A 188 10.53 -24.97 -26.18
CA PHE A 188 9.96 -23.64 -25.97
C PHE A 188 9.78 -23.33 -24.49
N PHE A 189 10.25 -22.15 -24.07
CA PHE A 189 10.24 -21.72 -22.69
C PHE A 189 8.83 -21.55 -22.11
N VAL A 190 8.55 -22.20 -20.98
CA VAL A 190 7.29 -22.11 -20.22
C VAL A 190 7.49 -21.17 -19.03
N LYS A 191 8.39 -21.55 -18.12
CA LYS A 191 8.68 -20.79 -16.89
C LYS A 191 10.04 -21.19 -16.34
N ARG A 192 10.51 -20.42 -15.36
CA ARG A 192 11.66 -20.77 -14.51
C ARG A 192 11.31 -20.74 -13.04
N SER A 193 12.03 -21.52 -12.25
CA SER A 193 12.09 -21.41 -10.79
C SER A 193 13.42 -20.77 -10.40
N SER A 194 13.77 -20.85 -9.12
CA SER A 194 15.11 -20.49 -8.65
C SER A 194 16.20 -21.45 -9.12
N ARG A 195 15.87 -22.66 -9.59
CA ARG A 195 16.87 -23.72 -9.89
C ARG A 195 16.72 -24.41 -11.24
N ARG A 196 15.57 -24.30 -11.91
CA ARG A 196 15.27 -25.06 -13.14
C ARG A 196 14.48 -24.25 -14.15
N VAL A 197 14.57 -24.67 -15.41
CA VAL A 197 13.78 -24.20 -16.53
C VAL A 197 12.78 -25.29 -16.93
N TRP A 198 11.56 -24.89 -17.27
CA TRP A 198 10.58 -25.75 -17.92
C TRP A 198 10.46 -25.36 -19.38
N ALA A 199 10.54 -26.36 -20.26
CA ALA A 199 10.32 -26.22 -21.68
C ALA A 199 9.32 -27.27 -22.17
N THR A 200 8.68 -26.99 -23.29
CA THR A 200 7.79 -27.91 -24.00
C THR A 200 8.19 -27.97 -25.47
N LEU A 201 7.93 -29.08 -26.15
CA LEU A 201 8.24 -29.22 -27.58
C LEU A 201 7.21 -28.51 -28.47
N ILE A 202 6.09 -28.06 -27.92
CA ILE A 202 4.97 -27.46 -28.67
C ILE A 202 4.99 -25.94 -28.53
N ALA A 203 5.32 -25.22 -29.61
CA ALA A 203 5.44 -23.76 -29.61
C ALA A 203 4.12 -23.02 -29.28
N GLN A 204 2.99 -23.61 -29.68
CA GLN A 204 1.66 -23.03 -29.53
C GLN A 204 0.99 -23.35 -28.20
N ALA A 205 1.59 -24.22 -27.36
CA ALA A 205 0.99 -24.61 -26.09
C ALA A 205 0.71 -23.40 -25.20
N GLU A 206 -0.43 -23.41 -24.51
CA GLU A 206 -0.87 -22.29 -23.66
C GLU A 206 0.12 -21.95 -22.55
N CYS A 207 0.87 -22.95 -22.09
CA CYS A 207 1.87 -22.80 -21.04
C CYS A 207 3.15 -22.09 -21.53
N VAL A 208 3.37 -21.99 -22.84
CA VAL A 208 4.55 -21.30 -23.39
C VAL A 208 4.47 -19.82 -23.08
N LYS A 209 5.60 -19.25 -22.65
CA LYS A 209 5.70 -17.81 -22.43
C LYS A 209 5.74 -17.07 -23.76
N LYS A 210 4.65 -16.37 -24.05
CA LYS A 210 4.47 -15.57 -25.27
C LYS A 210 4.79 -14.09 -25.01
N PHE A 211 5.31 -13.42 -26.03
CA PHE A 211 5.65 -12.01 -26.03
C PHE A 211 5.00 -11.33 -27.23
N ARG A 212 4.43 -10.13 -27.00
CA ARG A 212 3.76 -9.37 -28.06
C ARG A 212 4.72 -8.82 -29.12
N THR A 213 5.97 -8.57 -28.73
CA THR A 213 6.99 -7.98 -29.61
C THR A 213 8.34 -8.64 -29.38
N GLU A 214 9.17 -8.65 -30.41
CA GLU A 214 10.53 -9.17 -30.36
C GLU A 214 11.36 -8.44 -29.30
N ALA A 215 11.29 -7.11 -29.25
CA ALA A 215 11.99 -6.31 -28.25
C ALA A 215 11.67 -6.71 -26.81
N LYS A 216 10.43 -7.13 -26.51
CA LYS A 216 10.05 -7.62 -25.19
C LYS A 216 10.62 -9.01 -24.90
N ALA A 217 10.65 -9.89 -25.89
CA ALA A 217 11.27 -11.21 -25.77
C ALA A 217 12.79 -11.06 -25.55
N GLN A 218 13.45 -10.20 -26.33
CA GLN A 218 14.88 -9.94 -26.22
C GLN A 218 15.24 -9.32 -24.87
N LYS A 219 14.48 -8.32 -24.41
CA LYS A 219 14.66 -7.73 -23.08
C LYS A 219 14.55 -8.79 -21.97
N TYR A 220 13.60 -9.72 -22.09
CA TYR A 220 13.46 -10.80 -21.13
C TYR A 220 14.65 -11.76 -21.15
N LEU A 221 15.14 -12.11 -22.35
CA LEU A 221 16.32 -12.97 -22.53
C LEU A 221 17.56 -12.33 -21.90
N THR A 222 17.84 -11.06 -22.20
CA THR A 222 18.96 -10.31 -21.62
C THR A 222 18.87 -10.23 -20.10
N ALA A 223 17.68 -9.90 -19.56
CA ALA A 223 17.49 -9.79 -18.11
C ALA A 223 17.65 -11.14 -17.36
N ASN A 224 17.51 -12.27 -18.04
CA ASN A 224 17.64 -13.60 -17.45
C ASN A 224 18.89 -14.37 -17.95
N HIS A 225 19.80 -13.70 -18.66
CA HIS A 225 20.97 -14.32 -19.28
C HIS A 225 21.79 -15.15 -18.29
N ALA A 226 22.19 -14.55 -17.15
CA ALA A 226 23.00 -15.24 -16.14
C ALA A 226 22.34 -16.53 -15.62
N PHE A 227 21.02 -16.53 -15.46
CA PHE A 227 20.26 -17.70 -15.02
C PHE A 227 20.22 -18.79 -16.11
N PHE A 228 19.98 -18.40 -17.36
CA PHE A 228 19.93 -19.34 -18.47
C PHE A 228 21.30 -19.97 -18.76
N SER A 229 22.37 -19.19 -18.68
CA SER A 229 23.76 -19.69 -18.75
C SER A 229 24.05 -20.69 -17.62
N ALA A 230 23.65 -20.38 -16.37
CA ALA A 230 23.83 -21.28 -15.25
C ALA A 230 23.06 -22.61 -15.40
N CYS A 231 21.87 -22.57 -16.03
CA CYS A 231 21.10 -23.76 -16.36
C CYS A 231 21.56 -24.47 -17.64
N LYS A 232 22.65 -24.00 -18.29
CA LYS A 232 23.14 -24.52 -19.58
C LYS A 232 22.06 -24.56 -20.67
N CYS A 233 21.16 -23.57 -20.65
CA CYS A 233 20.06 -23.46 -21.61
C CYS A 233 20.28 -22.21 -22.47
N ALA A 234 20.65 -22.38 -23.75
CA ALA A 234 20.76 -21.27 -24.69
C ALA A 234 19.41 -21.04 -25.36
N PHE A 235 18.70 -19.98 -24.96
CA PHE A 235 17.46 -19.56 -25.60
C PHE A 235 17.71 -18.50 -26.68
N THR A 236 16.95 -18.57 -27.76
CA THR A 236 16.85 -17.54 -28.80
C THR A 236 15.39 -17.13 -29.00
N VAL A 237 15.17 -15.93 -29.53
CA VAL A 237 13.80 -15.46 -29.83
C VAL A 237 13.34 -16.07 -31.15
N LYS A 238 12.14 -16.65 -31.15
CA LYS A 238 11.48 -17.19 -32.35
C LYS A 238 10.14 -16.50 -32.58
N CYS A 239 9.88 -16.09 -33.82
CA CYS A 239 8.57 -15.65 -34.27
C CYS A 239 7.66 -16.85 -34.57
N VAL A 240 6.41 -16.79 -34.14
CA VAL A 240 5.38 -17.80 -34.38
C VAL A 240 4.18 -17.09 -34.99
N GLU A 241 3.76 -17.55 -36.16
CA GLU A 241 2.54 -17.11 -36.83
C GLU A 241 1.34 -17.79 -36.17
N SER A 242 0.29 -17.01 -35.89
CA SER A 242 -0.96 -17.54 -35.36
C SER A 242 -1.75 -18.21 -36.47
N LYS A 243 -2.20 -19.43 -36.23
CA LYS A 243 -2.89 -20.29 -37.22
C LYS A 243 -4.24 -19.75 -37.71
N GLU A 244 -4.74 -18.64 -37.17
CA GLU A 244 -6.04 -18.07 -37.56
C GLU A 244 -5.97 -17.06 -38.72
N ALA A 245 -4.78 -16.62 -39.14
CA ALA A 245 -4.63 -15.69 -40.27
C ALA A 245 -4.71 -16.38 -41.66
N ALA A 246 -4.96 -17.69 -41.70
CA ALA A 246 -5.17 -18.45 -42.94
C ALA A 246 -6.63 -18.90 -43.06
N LYS A 247 -7.53 -17.96 -43.31
CA LYS A 247 -8.84 -18.20 -43.90
C LYS A 247 -9.13 -17.14 -44.95
#